data_AF-A0AAW7JYZ9-F1
#
_entry.id   AF-A0AAW7JYZ9-F1
#
_cell.length_a   1.000
_cell.length_b   1.000
_cell.length_c   1.000
_cell.angle_alpha   90.00
_cell.angle_beta   90.00
_cell.angle_gamma   90.00
#
_symmetry.space_group_name_H-M   'P 1'
#
loop_
_entity.id
_entity.type
_entity.pdbx_description
1 polymer ?
#
loop_
_entity_poly.entity_id
_entity_poly.type
_entity_poly.pdbx_seq_one_letter_code
_entity_poly.pdbx_strand_id
1 'polypeptide(L)'
;MERVKLSKQAKTALKSLRGGVVACPESMIQSDFNSGARELQSHGLAVCHEEENRNVEAVRLTDKGKLYLEDNPHLYNPIDWKWVVTTAIAVVAAVAAIAALFVSCAIYLHLSVL
;
A
#
# COMPACT_ATOMS: atom_id res chain seq x y z
N MET A 1 -4.01 14.79 -5.14
CA MET A 1 -2.73 14.74 -4.40
C MET A 1 -1.98 13.43 -4.70
N GLU A 2 -0.63 13.38 -4.66
CA GLU A 2 0.10 12.10 -4.83
C GLU A 2 -0.17 11.17 -3.64
N ARG A 3 -0.43 9.88 -3.92
CA ARG A 3 -0.71 8.88 -2.89
C ARG A 3 0.58 8.38 -2.27
N VAL A 4 0.67 8.44 -0.95
CA VAL A 4 1.77 7.83 -0.21
C VAL A 4 1.43 6.39 0.18
N LYS A 5 2.44 5.53 0.19
CA LYS A 5 2.28 4.15 0.67
C LYS A 5 2.27 4.19 2.20
N LEU A 6 1.10 3.90 2.78
CA LEU A 6 0.92 3.82 4.22
C LEU A 6 0.94 2.37 4.71
N SER A 7 1.58 2.12 5.85
CA SER A 7 1.48 0.86 6.58
C SER A 7 0.08 0.64 7.12
N LYS A 8 -0.19 -0.58 7.61
CA LYS A 8 -1.47 -0.90 8.26
C LYS A 8 -1.68 -0.03 9.50
N GLN A 9 -0.63 0.18 10.30
CA GLN A 9 -0.67 0.99 11.54
C GLN A 9 -0.99 2.45 11.22
N ALA A 10 -0.29 3.05 10.24
CA ALA A 10 -0.55 4.42 9.80
C ALA A 10 -1.97 4.61 9.27
N LYS A 11 -2.50 3.65 8.51
CA LYS A 11 -3.90 3.68 8.06
C LYS A 11 -4.89 3.63 9.22
N THR A 12 -4.64 2.80 10.22
CA THR A 12 -5.50 2.72 11.40
C THR A 12 -5.45 4.02 12.20
N ALA A 13 -4.26 4.55 12.49
CA ALA A 13 -4.10 5.83 13.17
C ALA A 13 -4.81 6.98 12.40
N LEU A 14 -4.64 7.03 11.07
CA LEU A 14 -5.27 8.04 10.22
C LEU A 14 -6.80 7.93 10.20
N LYS A 15 -7.36 6.71 10.27
CA LYS A 15 -8.81 6.51 10.44
C LYS A 15 -9.31 6.99 11.80
N SER A 16 -8.58 6.73 12.88
CA SER A 16 -8.94 7.24 14.21
C SER A 16 -8.95 8.77 14.23
N LEU A 17 -7.93 9.40 13.63
CA LEU A 17 -7.83 10.85 13.52
C LEU A 17 -8.97 11.46 12.69
N ARG A 18 -9.42 10.78 11.63
CA ARG A 18 -10.59 11.19 10.85
C ARG A 18 -11.86 11.26 11.72
N GLY A 19 -11.98 10.39 12.71
CA GLY A 19 -13.07 10.40 13.70
C GLY A 19 -12.93 11.48 14.77
N GLY A 20 -11.91 12.34 14.71
CA GLY A 20 -11.64 13.38 15.70
C GLY A 20 -10.87 12.91 16.92
N VAL A 21 -10.40 11.65 16.95
CA VAL A 21 -9.60 11.14 18.06
C VAL A 21 -8.19 11.72 18.01
N VAL A 22 -7.75 12.34 19.11
CA VAL A 22 -6.47 13.05 19.19
C VAL A 22 -5.37 12.19 19.85
N ALA A 23 -5.73 11.23 20.71
CA ALA A 23 -4.79 10.35 21.41
C ALA A 23 -4.94 8.89 20.97
N CYS A 24 -4.11 7.98 21.51
CA CYS A 24 -4.30 6.55 21.27
C CYS A 24 -5.67 6.10 21.83
N PRO A 25 -6.58 5.54 21.03
CA PRO A 25 -7.81 4.95 21.54
C PRO A 25 -7.52 3.73 22.43
N GLU A 26 -8.33 3.48 23.45
CA GLU A 26 -8.21 2.29 24.32
C GLU A 26 -8.31 0.96 23.54
N SER A 27 -9.01 0.96 22.41
CA SER A 27 -9.15 -0.20 21.54
C SER A 27 -7.88 -0.52 20.72
N MET A 28 -6.82 0.30 20.83
CA MET A 28 -5.61 0.19 20.05
C MET A 28 -4.38 0.03 20.94
N ILE A 29 -3.41 -0.75 20.47
CA ILE A 29 -2.13 -0.92 21.15
C ILE A 29 -1.30 0.37 20.98
N GLN A 30 -0.83 0.94 22.09
CA GLN A 30 -0.07 2.20 22.10
C GLN A 30 1.15 2.17 21.17
N SER A 31 1.90 1.07 21.12
CA SER A 31 3.08 0.94 20.25
C SER A 31 2.73 0.99 18.75
N ASP A 32 1.62 0.37 18.36
CA ASP A 32 1.10 0.42 16.99
C ASP A 32 0.64 1.83 16.62
N PHE A 33 -0.05 2.51 17.56
CA PHE A 33 -0.47 3.89 17.37
C PHE A 33 0.71 4.84 17.24
N ASN A 34 1.71 4.73 18.13
CA ASN A 34 2.93 5.52 18.08
C ASN A 34 3.66 5.34 16.74
N SER A 35 3.79 4.09 16.28
CA SER A 35 4.44 3.78 15.01
C SER A 35 3.68 4.39 13.82
N GLY A 36 2.36 4.22 13.79
CA GLY A 36 1.51 4.80 12.75
C GLY A 36 1.52 6.34 12.76
N ALA A 37 1.45 6.96 13.94
CA ALA A 37 1.47 8.40 14.10
C ALA A 37 2.79 9.03 13.60
N ARG A 38 3.92 8.42 13.94
CA ARG A 38 5.24 8.85 13.46
C ARG A 38 5.40 8.70 11.95
N GLU A 39 4.87 7.63 11.37
CA GLU A 39 4.85 7.48 9.91
C GLU A 39 3.98 8.56 9.24
N LEU A 40 2.83 8.92 9.82
CA LEU A 40 2.02 10.03 9.32
C LEU A 40 2.77 11.37 9.44
N GLN A 41 3.52 11.57 10.52
CA GLN A 41 4.36 12.76 10.69
C GLN A 41 5.50 12.83 9.68
N SER A 42 6.18 11.71 9.38
CA SER A 42 7.25 11.69 8.38
C SER A 42 6.75 11.98 6.96
N HIS A 43 5.48 11.66 6.66
CA HIS A 43 4.81 12.04 5.41
C HIS A 43 4.21 13.47 5.43
N GLY A 44 4.29 14.18 6.56
CA GLY A 44 3.72 15.51 6.77
C GLY A 44 2.18 15.52 6.80
N LEU A 45 1.55 14.37 7.04
CA LEU A 45 0.09 14.22 7.13
C LEU A 45 -0.43 14.52 8.54
N ALA A 46 0.43 14.41 9.55
CA ALA A 46 0.08 14.69 10.94
C ALA A 46 1.23 15.38 11.67
N VAL A 47 0.93 15.97 12.82
CA VAL A 47 1.90 16.44 13.81
C VAL A 47 1.64 15.69 15.10
N CYS A 48 2.72 15.14 15.66
CA CYS A 48 2.70 14.39 16.92
C CYS A 48 3.29 15.24 18.05
N HIS A 49 2.67 15.15 19.22
CA HIS A 49 3.23 15.57 20.49
C HIS A 49 3.62 14.31 21.27
N GLU A 50 4.89 14.24 21.69
CA GLU A 50 5.44 13.09 22.42
C GLU A 50 5.81 13.49 23.84
N GLU A 51 5.55 12.59 24.79
CA GLU A 51 6.03 12.68 26.17
C GLU A 51 7.52 12.31 26.29
N GLU A 52 8.12 12.55 27.46
CA GLU A 52 9.51 12.17 27.77
C GLU A 52 9.80 10.67 27.56
N ASN A 53 8.79 9.81 27.74
CA ASN A 53 8.88 8.37 27.52
C ASN A 53 8.81 7.98 26.02
N ARG A 54 8.72 8.96 25.10
CA ARG A 54 8.51 8.79 23.65
C ARG A 54 7.16 8.13 23.30
N ASN A 55 6.16 8.24 24.15
CA ASN A 55 4.79 7.91 23.77
C ASN A 55 4.13 9.10 23.09
N VAL A 56 3.34 8.81 22.07
CA VAL A 56 2.58 9.84 21.38
C VAL A 56 1.32 10.12 22.20
N GLU A 57 1.29 11.27 22.85
CA GLU A 57 0.17 11.73 23.69
C GLU A 57 -0.95 12.30 22.83
N ALA A 58 -0.57 13.13 21.84
CA ALA A 58 -1.52 13.81 20.98
C ALA A 58 -1.04 13.83 19.52
N VAL A 59 -1.98 13.65 18.60
CA VAL A 59 -1.77 13.70 17.16
C VAL A 59 -2.85 14.57 16.53
N ARG A 60 -2.44 15.48 15.66
CA ARG A 60 -3.36 16.31 14.87
C ARG A 60 -3.04 16.21 13.39
N LEU A 61 -4.08 16.14 12.57
CA LEU A 61 -3.93 16.20 11.12
C LEU A 61 -3.46 17.58 10.70
N THR A 62 -2.49 17.61 9.80
CA THR A 62 -2.17 18.83 9.05
C THR A 62 -3.26 19.08 8.02
N ASP A 63 -3.30 20.28 7.42
CA ASP A 63 -4.23 20.54 6.32
C ASP A 63 -3.95 19.64 5.11
N LYS A 64 -2.68 19.29 4.90
CA LYS A 64 -2.26 18.25 3.96
C LYS A 64 -2.88 16.90 4.29
N GLY A 65 -2.89 16.50 5.57
CA GLY A 65 -3.53 15.26 6.03
C GLY A 65 -5.04 15.23 5.85
N LYS A 66 -5.72 16.36 6.06
CA LYS A 66 -7.16 16.50 5.83
C LYS A 66 -7.51 16.36 4.35
N LEU A 67 -6.83 17.11 3.48
CA LEU A 67 -6.99 17.01 2.03
C LEU A 67 -6.68 15.60 1.52
N TYR A 68 -5.67 14.94 2.09
CA TYR A 68 -5.34 13.56 1.75
C TYR A 68 -6.50 12.59 2.03
N LEU A 69 -7.23 12.79 3.14
CA LEU A 69 -8.40 11.98 3.50
C LEU A 69 -9.61 12.25 2.60
N GLU A 70 -9.77 13.48 2.12
CA GLU A 70 -10.81 13.85 1.16
C GLU A 70 -10.54 13.22 -0.22
N ASP A 71 -9.30 13.29 -0.71
CA ASP A 71 -8.87 12.69 -1.98
C ASP A 71 -8.79 11.16 -1.95
N ASN A 72 -8.57 10.56 -0.76
CA ASN A 72 -8.36 9.12 -0.59
C ASN A 72 -9.16 8.56 0.60
N PRO A 73 -10.50 8.56 0.55
CA PRO A 73 -11.36 8.21 1.69
C PRO A 73 -11.20 6.75 2.15
N HIS A 74 -10.70 5.88 1.27
CA HIS A 74 -10.48 4.46 1.55
C HIS A 74 -9.02 4.12 1.91
N LEU A 75 -8.11 5.10 1.87
CA LEU A 75 -6.69 4.93 2.18
C LEU A 75 -6.01 3.83 1.35
N TYR A 76 -6.33 3.78 0.06
CA TYR A 76 -5.64 2.87 -0.85
C TYR A 76 -4.19 3.31 -1.05
N ASN A 77 -3.28 2.35 -0.98
CA ASN A 77 -1.88 2.59 -1.31
C ASN A 77 -1.74 2.74 -2.83
N PRO A 78 -0.72 3.47 -3.31
CA PRO A 78 -0.38 3.47 -4.72
C PRO A 78 -0.11 2.04 -5.20
N ILE A 79 -0.63 1.71 -6.38
CA ILE A 79 -0.38 0.44 -7.05
C ILE A 79 0.82 0.64 -7.96
N ASP A 80 1.79 -0.27 -7.90
CA ASP A 80 2.90 -0.29 -8.85
C ASP A 80 2.41 -0.84 -10.20
N TRP A 81 1.83 0.04 -11.00
CA TRP A 81 1.34 -0.28 -12.34
C TRP A 81 2.44 -0.81 -13.25
N LYS A 82 3.70 -0.39 -13.06
CA LYS A 82 4.82 -0.88 -13.83
C LYS A 82 5.03 -2.37 -13.57
N TRP A 83 5.07 -2.77 -12.30
CA TRP A 83 5.20 -4.17 -11.91
C TRP A 83 4.03 -5.03 -12.43
N VAL A 84 2.80 -4.52 -12.33
CA VAL A 84 1.60 -5.21 -12.85
C VAL A 84 1.72 -5.45 -14.34
N VAL A 85 2.06 -4.41 -15.13
CA VAL A 85 2.18 -4.51 -16.59
C VAL A 85 3.29 -5.46 -16.99
N THR A 86 4.48 -5.38 -16.37
CA THR A 86 5.59 -6.28 -16.70
C THR A 86 5.25 -7.73 -16.39
N THR A 87 4.55 -7.99 -15.28
CA THR A 87 4.12 -9.35 -14.91
C THR A 87 3.10 -9.88 -15.91
N ALA A 88 2.13 -9.06 -16.32
CA ALA A 88 1.13 -9.44 -17.32
C ALA A 88 1.78 -9.81 -18.67
N ILE A 89 2.72 -8.99 -19.15
CA ILE A 89 3.47 -9.27 -20.39
C ILE A 89 4.25 -10.58 -20.28
N ALA A 90 4.94 -10.81 -19.16
CA ALA A 90 5.71 -12.02 -18.93
C ALA A 90 4.83 -13.28 -18.96
N VAL A 91 3.64 -13.23 -18.35
CA VAL A 91 2.68 -14.34 -18.37
C VAL A 91 2.19 -14.62 -19.79
N VAL A 92 1.82 -13.58 -20.56
CA VAL A 92 1.38 -13.74 -21.95
C VAL A 92 2.50 -14.36 -22.81
N ALA A 93 3.73 -13.88 -22.65
CA ALA A 93 4.88 -14.43 -23.37
C ALA A 93 5.14 -15.90 -23.02
N ALA A 94 5.02 -16.28 -21.74
CA ALA A 94 5.17 -17.67 -21.31
C ALA A 94 4.10 -18.58 -21.93
N VAL A 95 2.83 -18.15 -21.94
CA VAL A 95 1.73 -18.90 -22.57
C VAL A 95 1.97 -19.06 -24.08
N ALA A 96 2.39 -17.99 -24.76
CA ALA A 96 2.69 -18.03 -26.19
C ALA A 96 3.86 -18.99 -26.50
N ALA A 97 4.91 -18.99 -25.68
CA ALA A 97 6.06 -19.89 -25.82
C ALA A 97 5.66 -21.36 -25.63
N ILE A 98 4.81 -21.65 -24.64
CA ILE A 98 4.28 -23.00 -24.41
C ILE A 98 3.45 -23.47 -25.60
N ALA A 99 2.54 -22.62 -26.10
CA ALA A 99 1.74 -22.95 -27.29
C ALA A 99 2.63 -23.21 -28.52
N ALA A 100 3.65 -22.38 -28.75
CA ALA A 100 4.62 -22.57 -29.83
C ALA A 100 5.41 -23.87 -29.70
N LEU A 101 5.78 -24.27 -28.48
CA LEU A 101 6.44 -25.55 -28.21
C LEU A 101 5.54 -26.73 -28.58
N PHE A 102 4.27 -26.71 -28.18
CA PHE A 102 3.31 -27.76 -28.53
C PHE A 102 3.09 -27.88 -30.05
N VAL A 103 2.93 -26.75 -30.74
CA VAL A 103 2.82 -26.73 -32.21
C VAL A 103 4.07 -27.31 -32.86
N SER A 104 5.26 -26.91 -32.37
CA SER A 104 6.53 -27.42 -32.91
C SER A 104 6.69 -28.93 -32.68
N CYS A 105 6.35 -29.43 -31.49
CA CYS A 105 6.34 -30.87 -31.19
C CYS A 105 5.37 -31.64 -32.07
N ALA A 106 4.16 -31.11 -32.30
CA ALA A 106 3.17 -31.75 -33.16
C ALA A 106 3.63 -31.85 -34.62
N ILE A 107 4.23 -30.78 -35.16
CA ILE A 107 4.80 -30.77 -36.51
C ILE A 107 5.93 -31.79 -36.62
N TYR A 108 6.84 -31.83 -35.65
CA TYR A 108 7.97 -32.77 -35.65
C TYR A 108 7.48 -34.23 -35.63
N LEU A 109 6.51 -34.56 -34.79
CA LEU A 109 5.94 -35.91 -34.73
C LEU A 109 5.31 -36.32 -36.07
N HIS A 110 4.59 -35.41 -36.72
CA HIS A 110 3.94 -35.69 -37.99
C HIS A 110 4.94 -35.89 -39.16
N LEU A 111 6.07 -35.16 -39.15
CA LEU A 111 7.15 -35.39 -40.12
C LEU A 111 7.92 -36.69 -39.88
N SER A 112 8.01 -37.15 -38.63
CA SER A 112 8.78 -38.35 -38.25
C SER A 112 8.10 -39.67 -38.64
N VAL A 113 6.80 -39.63 -38.92
CA VAL A 113 5.97 -40.82 -39.24
C VAL A 113 5.78 -40.97 -40.77
N LEU A 114 6.22 -39.98 -41.56
CA LEU A 114 6.19 -39.96 -43.02
C LEU A 114 7.52 -40.45 -43.61
#